data_AF-A0A973GB54-F1
#
_entry.id   AF-A0A973GB54-F1
#
_cell.length_a   1.000
_cell.length_b   1.000
_cell.length_c   1.000
_cell.angle_alpha   90.00
_cell.angle_beta   90.00
_cell.angle_gamma   90.00
#
_symmetry.space_group_name_H-M   'P 1'
#
loop_
_entity.id
_entity.type
_entity.pdbx_description
1 polymer ?
#
loop_
_entity_poly.entity_id
_entity_poly.type
_entity_poly.pdbx_seq_one_letter_code
_entity_poly.pdbx_strand_id
1 'polypeptide(L)'
;MTASPRGARRQLTHARADLARIDYSDPEWHAARQRVLAAERTLAAAQGEQYAEVIDLGVHWDAGAPLPHLIAGGLRAAIICRAAAKDPTWDGTWTTMVSPSDTEEANLIRIDISGYASVRIGSPNDEALHGHSLHGRGLVAHEAHEVHNSAWLEEHIRVNSVHPAHRDASWRQLRHVVLAFHDEMVEVLCREISARVIRGRFVVVASDALKDVISS
;
A
#
# COMPACT_ATOMS: atom_id res chain seq x y z
N MET A 1 5.43 -26.00 10.62
CA MET A 1 4.18 -26.66 10.17
C MET A 1 3.22 -25.56 9.75
N THR A 2 2.83 -25.51 8.48
CA THR A 2 1.78 -24.58 8.00
C THR A 2 0.42 -25.00 8.58
N ALA A 3 -0.38 -24.03 9.02
CA ALA A 3 -1.70 -24.32 9.58
C ALA A 3 -2.62 -24.94 8.51
N SER A 4 -3.38 -25.98 8.86
CA SER A 4 -4.42 -26.52 7.97
C SER A 4 -5.50 -25.45 7.70
N PRO A 5 -6.09 -25.36 6.49
CA PRO A 5 -7.16 -24.41 6.18
C PRO A 5 -8.32 -24.44 7.17
N ARG A 6 -8.70 -25.63 7.67
CA ARG A 6 -9.75 -25.78 8.68
C ARG A 6 -9.37 -25.14 10.02
N GLY A 7 -8.10 -25.27 10.42
CA GLY A 7 -7.57 -24.67 11.64
C GLY A 7 -7.52 -23.14 11.54
N ALA A 8 -6.96 -22.64 10.43
CA ALA A 8 -6.87 -21.20 10.17
C ALA A 8 -8.25 -20.52 10.10
N ARG A 9 -9.26 -21.21 9.51
CA ARG A 9 -10.64 -20.71 9.48
C ARG A 9 -11.22 -20.55 10.88
N ARG A 10 -11.03 -21.54 11.76
CA ARG A 10 -11.47 -21.45 13.16
C ARG A 10 -10.79 -20.31 13.89
N GLN A 11 -9.49 -20.12 13.69
CA GLN A 11 -8.74 -19.01 14.27
C GLN A 11 -9.30 -17.64 13.83
N LEU A 12 -9.59 -17.47 12.54
CA LEU A 12 -10.21 -16.24 12.03
C LEU A 12 -11.60 -16.01 12.63
N THR A 13 -12.43 -17.05 12.71
CA THR A 13 -13.75 -16.95 13.34
C THR A 13 -13.65 -16.49 14.78
N HIS A 14 -12.72 -17.04 15.56
CA HIS A 14 -12.51 -16.65 16.94
C HIS A 14 -12.02 -15.20 17.05
N ALA A 15 -11.00 -14.81 16.29
CA ALA A 15 -10.48 -13.44 16.31
C ALA A 15 -11.54 -12.39 15.95
N ARG A 16 -12.43 -12.68 14.99
CA ARG A 16 -13.54 -11.79 14.63
C ARG A 16 -14.59 -11.71 15.74
N ALA A 17 -14.91 -12.82 16.39
CA ALA A 17 -15.83 -12.84 17.52
C ALA A 17 -15.27 -12.07 18.74
N ASP A 18 -13.95 -12.08 18.93
CA ASP A 18 -13.29 -11.30 19.96
C ASP A 18 -13.36 -9.79 19.64
N LEU A 19 -12.98 -9.40 18.42
CA LEU A 19 -13.03 -8.00 17.99
C LEU A 19 -14.45 -7.42 18.09
N ALA A 20 -15.47 -8.18 17.71
CA ALA A 20 -16.87 -7.74 17.76
C ALA A 20 -17.39 -7.44 19.18
N ARG A 21 -16.66 -7.86 20.23
CA ARG A 21 -16.99 -7.60 21.63
C ARG A 21 -16.28 -6.36 22.20
N ILE A 22 -15.36 -5.76 21.44
CA ILE A 22 -14.52 -4.65 21.87
C ILE A 22 -14.99 -3.39 21.13
N ASP A 23 -15.28 -2.33 21.87
CA ASP A 23 -15.67 -1.03 21.30
C ASP A 23 -14.48 -0.38 20.56
N TYR A 24 -14.75 0.40 19.51
CA TYR A 24 -13.69 1.08 18.76
C TYR A 24 -12.84 2.03 19.62
N SER A 25 -13.46 2.66 20.62
CA SER A 25 -12.78 3.57 21.55
C SER A 25 -11.90 2.85 22.58
N ASP A 26 -12.02 1.53 22.70
CA ASP A 26 -11.21 0.73 23.63
C ASP A 26 -9.75 0.63 23.15
N PRO A 27 -8.74 0.91 24.00
CA PRO A 27 -7.34 0.75 23.65
C PRO A 27 -6.96 -0.64 23.11
N GLU A 28 -7.68 -1.70 23.51
CA GLU A 28 -7.45 -3.07 23.03
C GLU A 28 -7.94 -3.30 21.59
N TRP A 29 -8.79 -2.42 21.06
CA TRP A 29 -9.41 -2.60 19.75
C TRP A 29 -8.37 -2.77 18.63
N HIS A 30 -7.32 -1.95 18.64
CA HIS A 30 -6.24 -2.04 17.65
C HIS A 30 -5.50 -3.38 17.73
N ALA A 31 -5.20 -3.86 18.94
CA ALA A 31 -4.55 -5.15 19.14
C ALA A 31 -5.45 -6.31 18.68
N ALA A 32 -6.75 -6.24 18.96
CA ALA A 32 -7.72 -7.22 18.48
C ALA A 32 -7.86 -7.20 16.96
N ARG A 33 -7.86 -6.01 16.35
CA ARG A 33 -7.88 -5.87 14.89
C ARG A 33 -6.65 -6.48 14.23
N GLN A 34 -5.46 -6.30 14.83
CA GLN A 34 -4.24 -6.95 14.34
C GLN A 34 -4.31 -8.48 14.41
N ARG A 35 -4.95 -9.04 15.45
CA ARG A 35 -5.19 -10.50 15.53
C ARG A 35 -6.10 -11.00 14.39
N VAL A 36 -7.14 -10.23 14.03
CA VAL A 36 -7.99 -10.56 12.87
C VAL A 36 -7.17 -10.55 11.58
N LEU A 37 -6.41 -9.48 11.32
CA LEU A 37 -5.59 -9.36 10.11
C LEU A 37 -4.56 -10.49 10.00
N ALA A 38 -3.91 -10.88 11.09
CA ALA A 38 -2.99 -12.01 11.12
C ALA A 38 -3.69 -13.34 10.81
N ALA A 39 -4.90 -13.56 11.34
CA ALA A 39 -5.68 -14.76 11.06
C ALA A 39 -6.20 -14.80 9.60
N GLU A 40 -6.54 -13.65 9.02
CA GLU A 40 -6.89 -13.52 7.61
C GLU A 40 -5.74 -13.94 6.70
N ARG A 41 -4.54 -13.39 6.94
CA ARG A 41 -3.32 -13.79 6.20
C ARG A 41 -3.02 -15.28 6.36
N THR A 42 -3.09 -15.80 7.59
CA THR A 42 -2.82 -17.22 7.88
C THR A 42 -3.74 -18.14 7.08
N LEU A 43 -5.02 -17.78 7.00
CA LEU A 43 -6.01 -18.54 6.25
C LEU A 43 -5.79 -18.44 4.74
N ALA A 44 -5.58 -17.24 4.21
CA ALA A 44 -5.28 -17.05 2.79
C ALA A 44 -4.02 -17.83 2.37
N ALA A 45 -2.94 -17.75 3.15
CA ALA A 45 -1.73 -18.52 2.94
C ALA A 45 -1.98 -20.04 2.96
N ALA A 46 -2.76 -20.54 3.93
CA ALA A 46 -3.12 -21.97 4.00
C ALA A 46 -3.94 -22.45 2.78
N GLN A 47 -4.69 -21.55 2.14
CA GLN A 47 -5.47 -21.82 0.94
C GLN A 47 -4.68 -21.60 -0.37
N GLY A 48 -3.45 -21.09 -0.29
CA GLY A 48 -2.68 -20.69 -1.48
C GLY A 48 -3.24 -19.44 -2.16
N GLU A 49 -4.07 -18.66 -1.47
CA GLU A 49 -4.62 -17.40 -1.96
C GLU A 49 -3.62 -16.25 -1.78
N GLN A 50 -3.77 -15.17 -2.55
CA GLN A 50 -3.02 -13.94 -2.35
C GLN A 50 -3.42 -13.23 -1.06
N TYR A 51 -2.47 -12.60 -0.38
CA TYR A 51 -2.73 -11.85 0.85
C TYR A 51 -1.77 -10.68 1.00
N ALA A 52 -2.21 -9.66 1.75
CA ALA A 52 -1.46 -8.43 2.00
C ALA A 52 -0.90 -8.41 3.41
N GLU A 53 0.41 -8.19 3.53
CA GLU A 53 1.11 -7.95 4.78
C GLU A 53 1.55 -6.50 4.85
N VAL A 54 1.20 -5.81 5.93
CA VAL A 54 1.62 -4.41 6.14
C VAL A 54 3.14 -4.36 6.27
N ILE A 55 3.76 -3.43 5.55
CA ILE A 55 5.19 -3.14 5.62
C ILE A 55 5.42 -1.72 6.12
N ASP A 56 6.45 -1.56 6.95
CA ASP A 56 6.85 -0.23 7.42
C ASP A 56 7.86 0.38 6.45
N LEU A 57 7.48 1.48 5.80
CA LEU A 57 8.36 2.26 4.93
C LEU A 57 9.05 3.43 5.69
N GLY A 58 8.86 3.53 7.01
CA GLY A 58 9.38 4.59 7.86
C GLY A 58 8.66 5.93 7.70
N VAL A 59 7.48 5.94 7.06
CA VAL A 59 6.67 7.12 6.76
C VAL A 59 5.18 6.83 6.89
N HIS A 60 4.39 7.87 7.18
CA HIS A 60 2.92 7.78 7.22
C HIS A 60 2.34 8.95 6.43
N TRP A 61 1.47 8.67 5.46
CA TRP A 61 0.80 9.70 4.67
C TRP A 61 -0.47 10.22 5.36
N ASP A 62 -0.89 11.40 4.94
CA ASP A 62 -2.12 12.03 5.41
C ASP A 62 -3.34 11.13 5.11
N ALA A 63 -4.18 10.89 6.10
CA ALA A 63 -5.33 9.98 5.97
C ALA A 63 -6.52 10.64 5.28
N GLY A 64 -6.62 11.97 5.27
CA GLY A 64 -7.74 12.70 4.67
C GLY A 64 -7.42 13.23 3.28
N ALA A 65 -6.22 13.78 3.07
CA ALA A 65 -5.80 14.34 1.80
C ALA A 65 -4.34 13.99 1.47
N PRO A 66 -4.03 12.71 1.19
CA PRO A 66 -2.68 12.29 0.81
C PRO A 66 -2.28 12.81 -0.58
N LEU A 67 -3.23 12.92 -1.52
CA LEU A 67 -3.00 13.45 -2.87
C LEU A 67 -1.80 12.80 -3.59
N PRO A 68 -1.77 11.47 -3.76
CA PRO A 68 -0.68 10.76 -4.40
C PRO A 68 -0.53 11.15 -5.88
N HIS A 69 0.70 11.46 -6.29
CA HIS A 69 1.06 11.74 -7.68
C HIS A 69 2.14 10.77 -8.13
N LEU A 70 1.82 9.96 -9.13
CA LEU A 70 2.72 8.97 -9.72
C LEU A 70 3.46 9.56 -10.92
N ILE A 71 4.78 9.43 -10.92
CA ILE A 71 5.66 9.71 -12.05
C ILE A 71 6.41 8.41 -12.37
N ALA A 72 6.28 7.89 -13.58
CA ALA A 72 6.87 6.61 -13.95
C ALA A 72 7.46 6.65 -15.36
N GLY A 73 8.64 6.07 -15.54
CA GLY A 73 9.35 5.99 -16.82
C GLY A 73 10.55 5.05 -16.77
N GLY A 74 10.79 4.32 -17.85
CA GLY A 74 11.90 3.35 -17.91
C GLY A 74 11.77 2.28 -16.83
N LEU A 75 12.78 2.17 -15.96
CA LEU A 75 12.81 1.23 -14.82
C LEU A 75 12.63 1.94 -13.46
N ARG A 76 12.21 3.21 -13.46
CA ARG A 76 12.02 3.99 -12.22
C ARG A 76 10.63 4.60 -12.14
N ALA A 77 10.13 4.68 -10.91
CA ALA A 77 8.94 5.45 -10.60
C ALA A 77 9.12 6.18 -9.27
N ALA A 78 8.37 7.25 -9.10
CA ALA A 78 8.28 7.99 -7.86
C ALA A 78 6.83 8.33 -7.57
N ILE A 79 6.46 8.29 -6.29
CA ILE A 79 5.16 8.74 -5.81
C ILE A 79 5.39 9.85 -4.81
N ILE A 80 4.73 10.99 -5.02
CA ILE A 80 4.72 12.11 -4.08
C ILE A 80 3.34 12.20 -3.45
N CYS A 81 3.28 12.29 -2.13
CA CYS A 81 2.04 12.51 -1.38
C CYS A 81 2.30 13.37 -0.15
N ARG A 82 1.24 13.83 0.53
CA ARG A 82 1.36 14.59 1.78
C ARG A 82 1.66 13.64 2.94
N ALA A 83 2.61 14.04 3.79
CA ALA A 83 2.87 13.34 5.04
C ALA A 83 1.74 13.60 6.04
N ALA A 84 1.48 12.65 6.93
CA ALA A 84 0.58 12.85 8.06
C ALA A 84 1.08 14.03 8.92
N ALA A 85 0.28 15.08 9.01
CA ALA A 85 0.54 16.18 9.93
C ALA A 85 -0.08 15.86 11.28
N LYS A 86 0.72 15.91 12.35
CA LYS A 86 0.18 16.03 13.71
C LYS A 86 0.02 17.51 13.99
N ASP A 87 -1.19 18.05 13.82
CA ASP A 87 -1.52 19.36 14.37
C ASP A 87 -2.05 19.16 15.80
N PRO A 88 -1.25 19.49 16.84
CA PRO A 88 -1.68 19.32 18.23
C PRO A 88 -2.80 20.29 18.64
N THR A 89 -3.12 21.28 17.81
CA THR A 89 -4.19 22.26 18.05
C THR A 89 -5.48 21.95 17.30
N TRP A 90 -5.48 20.88 16.48
CA TRP A 90 -6.67 20.46 15.76
C TRP A 90 -7.70 19.86 16.72
N ASP A 91 -8.86 20.50 16.80
CA ASP A 91 -9.98 20.12 17.67
C ASP A 91 -11.12 19.43 16.91
N GLY A 92 -10.91 19.13 15.62
CA GLY A 92 -11.89 18.50 14.74
C GLY A 92 -12.98 19.43 14.21
N THR A 93 -12.94 20.74 14.51
CA THR A 93 -13.99 21.69 14.09
C THR A 93 -13.74 22.35 12.73
N TRP A 94 -12.54 22.19 12.18
CA TRP A 94 -12.14 22.78 10.91
C TRP A 94 -11.33 21.81 10.05
N THR A 95 -11.38 22.05 8.74
CA THR A 95 -10.61 21.31 7.74
C THR A 95 -9.83 22.31 6.88
N THR A 96 -8.52 22.12 6.74
CA THR A 96 -7.73 22.88 5.76
C THR A 96 -7.87 22.22 4.39
N MET A 97 -8.43 22.96 3.44
CA MET A 97 -8.36 22.58 2.03
C MET A 97 -6.92 22.75 1.55
N VAL A 98 -6.34 21.68 1.01
CA VAL A 98 -4.98 21.65 0.48
C VAL A 98 -4.99 21.29 -1.00
N SER A 99 -4.08 21.89 -1.76
CA SER A 99 -3.91 21.62 -3.19
C SER A 99 -2.45 21.28 -3.50
N PRO A 100 -2.18 20.36 -4.44
CA PRO A 100 -0.82 20.16 -4.98
C PRO A 100 -0.26 21.42 -5.66
N SER A 101 -1.10 22.38 -6.03
CA SER A 101 -0.68 23.67 -6.61
C SER A 101 -0.36 24.75 -5.57
N ASP A 102 -0.52 24.46 -4.27
CA ASP A 102 -0.23 25.43 -3.22
C ASP A 102 1.24 25.87 -3.27
N THR A 103 1.45 27.15 -2.99
CA THR A 103 2.78 27.76 -3.01
C THR A 103 3.52 27.62 -1.69
N GLU A 104 2.85 27.16 -0.65
CA GLU A 104 3.43 26.96 0.68
C GLU A 104 4.21 25.64 0.76
N GLU A 105 5.20 25.61 1.64
CA GLU A 105 5.90 24.37 1.93
C GLU A 105 5.07 23.45 2.82
N ALA A 106 5.12 22.15 2.52
CA ALA A 106 4.52 21.11 3.34
C ALA A 106 5.55 20.01 3.64
N ASN A 107 5.24 19.18 4.64
CA ASN A 107 5.89 17.89 4.78
C ASN A 107 5.25 16.94 3.76
N LEU A 108 6.07 16.48 2.81
CA LEU A 108 5.69 15.56 1.76
C LEU A 108 6.42 14.24 1.97
N ILE A 109 5.87 13.17 1.44
CA ILE A 109 6.55 11.89 1.30
C ILE A 109 6.94 11.73 -0.15
N ARG A 110 8.19 11.32 -0.38
CA ARG A 110 8.64 10.80 -1.65
C ARG A 110 8.92 9.31 -1.48
N ILE A 111 8.23 8.51 -2.28
CA ILE A 111 8.42 7.07 -2.40
C ILE A 111 9.16 6.82 -3.72
N ASP A 112 10.39 6.32 -3.65
CA ASP A 112 11.18 5.97 -4.83
C ASP A 112 11.09 4.46 -5.08
N ILE A 113 10.86 4.11 -6.34
CA ILE A 113 10.67 2.73 -6.81
C ILE A 113 11.70 2.44 -7.91
N SER A 114 12.45 1.34 -7.77
CA SER A 114 13.47 0.91 -8.71
C SER A 114 13.17 -0.48 -9.29
N GLY A 115 13.54 -0.66 -10.56
CA GLY A 115 13.32 -1.91 -11.28
C GLY A 115 11.85 -2.30 -11.39
N TYR A 116 10.95 -1.32 -11.52
CA TYR A 116 9.52 -1.62 -11.67
C TYR A 116 9.24 -2.22 -13.05
N ALA A 117 8.35 -3.20 -13.08
CA ALA A 117 7.86 -3.83 -14.31
C ALA A 117 6.47 -3.31 -14.69
N SER A 118 5.66 -2.92 -13.70
CA SER A 118 4.31 -2.41 -13.93
C SER A 118 3.82 -1.64 -12.72
N VAL A 119 3.02 -0.61 -12.94
CA VAL A 119 2.40 0.22 -11.91
C VAL A 119 0.97 0.57 -12.32
N ARG A 120 0.06 0.61 -11.35
CA ARG A 120 -1.34 1.00 -11.51
C ARG A 120 -1.69 2.01 -10.43
N ILE A 121 -2.49 3.01 -10.78
CA ILE A 121 -3.06 3.99 -9.85
C ILE A 121 -4.55 4.15 -10.14
N GLY A 122 -5.36 4.24 -9.10
CA GLY A 122 -6.80 4.50 -9.22
C GLY A 122 -7.61 3.76 -8.16
N SER A 123 -8.84 3.39 -8.48
CA SER A 123 -9.75 2.70 -7.57
C SER A 123 -9.15 1.40 -6.99
N PRO A 124 -9.57 0.99 -5.77
CA PRO A 124 -10.64 1.58 -4.96
C PRO A 124 -10.19 2.74 -4.06
N ASN A 125 -11.14 3.60 -3.67
CA ASN A 125 -11.01 4.49 -2.52
C ASN A 125 -11.30 3.73 -1.21
N ASP A 126 -11.19 4.41 -0.07
CA ASP A 126 -11.42 3.81 1.25
C ASP A 126 -12.86 3.28 1.44
N GLU A 127 -13.87 3.99 0.92
CA GLU A 127 -15.28 3.59 0.94
C GLU A 127 -15.52 2.27 0.18
N ALA A 128 -14.84 2.09 -0.95
CA ALA A 128 -14.94 0.91 -1.80
C ALA A 128 -13.86 -0.15 -1.51
N LEU A 129 -13.00 0.05 -0.50
CA LEU A 129 -11.86 -0.83 -0.21
C LEU A 129 -12.29 -2.28 0.09
N HIS A 130 -13.52 -2.46 0.59
CA HIS A 130 -14.10 -3.77 0.85
C HIS A 130 -14.43 -4.58 -0.42
N GLY A 131 -14.51 -3.92 -1.58
CA GLY A 131 -14.63 -4.56 -2.89
C GLY A 131 -13.29 -5.04 -3.45
N HIS A 132 -12.15 -4.68 -2.83
CA HIS A 132 -10.84 -5.08 -3.31
C HIS A 132 -10.59 -6.59 -3.16
N SER A 133 -9.82 -7.18 -4.06
CA SER A 133 -9.52 -8.63 -4.06
C SER A 133 -8.72 -9.10 -2.83
N LEU A 134 -8.06 -8.18 -2.12
CA LEU A 134 -7.32 -8.40 -0.87
C LEU A 134 -8.15 -8.08 0.38
N HIS A 135 -9.40 -7.64 0.23
CA HIS A 135 -10.29 -7.44 1.37
C HIS A 135 -10.52 -8.76 2.12
N GLY A 136 -10.42 -8.71 3.44
CA GLY A 136 -10.48 -9.89 4.29
C GLY A 136 -9.27 -10.83 4.16
N ARG A 137 -8.19 -10.36 3.51
CA ARG A 137 -6.91 -11.07 3.31
C ARG A 137 -5.73 -10.21 3.76
N GLY A 138 -5.94 -9.37 4.78
CA GLY A 138 -4.89 -8.56 5.41
C GLY A 138 -4.71 -7.14 4.86
N LEU A 139 -5.51 -6.70 3.89
CA LEU A 139 -5.49 -5.31 3.40
C LEU A 139 -6.01 -4.33 4.47
N VAL A 140 -5.29 -3.23 4.65
CA VAL A 140 -5.61 -2.15 5.58
C VAL A 140 -5.67 -0.82 4.82
N ALA A 141 -6.60 0.06 5.18
CA ALA A 141 -6.68 1.40 4.60
C ALA A 141 -5.49 2.26 5.07
N HIS A 142 -5.01 3.16 4.22
CA HIS A 142 -3.95 4.12 4.58
C HIS A 142 -2.57 3.49 4.92
N GLU A 143 -2.31 2.27 4.44
CA GLU A 143 -1.08 1.52 4.76
C GLU A 143 -0.35 1.02 3.50
N ALA A 144 0.95 0.74 3.64
CA ALA A 144 1.76 0.06 2.64
C ALA A 144 1.75 -1.45 2.87
N HIS A 145 1.71 -2.24 1.80
CA HIS A 145 1.63 -3.70 1.89
C HIS A 145 2.57 -4.39 0.91
N GLU A 146 3.15 -5.50 1.33
CA GLU A 146 3.66 -6.55 0.45
C GLU A 146 2.55 -7.57 0.19
N VAL A 147 2.34 -7.92 -1.08
CA VAL A 147 1.36 -8.92 -1.50
C VAL A 147 2.05 -10.22 -1.83
N HIS A 148 1.72 -11.24 -1.05
CA HIS A 148 2.22 -12.59 -1.23
C HIS A 148 1.29 -13.39 -2.14
N ASN A 149 1.83 -14.41 -2.82
CA ASN A 149 1.13 -15.21 -3.83
C ASN A 149 0.42 -14.34 -4.90
N SER A 150 1.07 -13.26 -5.32
CA SER A 150 0.50 -12.24 -6.20
C SER A 150 -0.03 -12.83 -7.51
N ALA A 151 -1.36 -12.82 -7.67
CA ALA A 151 -2.00 -13.24 -8.91
C ALA A 151 -1.63 -12.34 -10.10
N TRP A 152 -1.38 -11.05 -9.82
CA TRP A 152 -0.96 -10.09 -10.83
C TRP A 152 0.48 -10.35 -11.33
N LEU A 153 1.39 -10.77 -10.45
CA LEU A 153 2.73 -11.18 -10.86
C LEU A 153 2.67 -12.45 -11.74
N GLU A 154 1.85 -13.43 -11.37
CA GLU A 154 1.63 -14.63 -12.20
C GLU A 154 1.07 -14.30 -13.59
N GLU A 155 0.13 -13.35 -13.65
CA GLU A 155 -0.38 -12.84 -14.90
C GLU A 155 0.73 -12.24 -15.77
N HIS A 156 1.59 -11.38 -15.20
CA HIS A 156 2.69 -10.77 -15.95
C HIS A 156 3.73 -11.79 -16.42
N ILE A 157 4.06 -12.79 -15.59
CA ILE A 157 4.95 -13.89 -15.99
C ILE A 157 4.36 -14.62 -17.19
N ARG A 158 3.07 -14.97 -17.13
CA ARG A 158 2.37 -15.68 -18.20
C ARG A 158 2.28 -14.85 -19.49
N VAL A 159 1.98 -13.56 -19.39
CA VAL A 159 1.89 -12.67 -20.57
C VAL A 159 3.26 -12.54 -21.25
N ASN A 160 4.33 -12.43 -20.47
CA ASN A 160 5.69 -12.25 -21.01
C ASN A 160 6.36 -13.58 -21.44
N SER A 161 5.77 -14.73 -21.12
CA SER A 161 6.34 -16.04 -21.46
C SER A 161 6.41 -16.34 -22.96
N VAL A 162 5.73 -15.54 -23.79
CA VAL A 162 5.80 -15.63 -25.26
C VAL A 162 7.14 -15.15 -25.82
N HIS A 163 7.91 -14.38 -25.04
CA HIS A 163 9.21 -13.88 -25.49
C HIS A 163 10.28 -14.99 -25.43
N PRO A 164 11.06 -15.23 -26.50
CA PRO A 164 12.03 -16.33 -26.55
C PRO A 164 13.11 -16.31 -25.44
N ALA A 165 13.46 -15.11 -24.96
CA ALA A 165 14.42 -14.93 -23.86
C ALA A 165 13.77 -14.87 -22.47
N HIS A 166 12.48 -15.18 -22.34
CA HIS A 166 11.76 -15.14 -21.07
C HIS A 166 12.39 -16.07 -20.04
N ARG A 167 12.47 -15.59 -18.80
CA ARG A 167 12.97 -16.34 -17.66
C ARG A 167 12.11 -16.02 -16.45
N ASP A 168 11.27 -16.96 -16.02
CA ASP A 168 10.46 -16.84 -14.80
C ASP A 168 11.30 -16.33 -13.63
N ALA A 169 12.50 -16.88 -13.44
CA ALA A 169 13.40 -16.50 -12.35
C ALA A 169 13.68 -14.99 -12.26
N SER A 170 13.73 -14.28 -13.39
CA SER A 170 13.94 -12.82 -13.39
C SER A 170 12.71 -12.06 -12.88
N TRP A 171 11.50 -12.54 -13.18
CA TRP A 171 10.24 -11.96 -12.72
C TRP A 171 9.94 -12.32 -11.26
N ARG A 172 10.36 -13.51 -10.81
CA ARG A 172 10.23 -13.95 -9.41
C ARG A 172 11.04 -13.12 -8.41
N GLN A 173 11.92 -12.24 -8.89
CA GLN A 173 12.63 -11.26 -8.09
C GLN A 173 11.82 -9.99 -7.84
N LEU A 174 10.66 -9.84 -8.50
CA LEU A 174 9.76 -8.72 -8.28
C LEU A 174 8.92 -8.97 -7.02
N ARG A 175 8.74 -7.89 -6.29
CA ARG A 175 7.80 -7.70 -5.19
C ARG A 175 6.50 -7.15 -5.73
N HIS A 176 5.39 -7.50 -5.10
CA HIS A 176 4.11 -6.85 -5.37
C HIS A 176 3.76 -5.97 -4.18
N VAL A 177 3.80 -4.66 -4.37
CA VAL A 177 3.54 -3.68 -3.32
C VAL A 177 2.24 -2.93 -3.60
N VAL A 178 1.43 -2.75 -2.56
CA VAL A 178 0.18 -1.99 -2.59
C VAL A 178 0.24 -0.86 -1.58
N LEU A 179 -0.01 0.36 -2.03
CA LEU A 179 -0.10 1.56 -1.22
C LEU A 179 -1.56 2.03 -1.24
N ALA A 180 -2.26 1.89 -0.11
CA ALA A 180 -3.64 2.31 0.01
C ALA A 180 -3.68 3.78 0.47
N PHE A 181 -4.22 4.68 -0.36
CA PHE A 181 -4.52 6.06 0.01
C PHE A 181 -6.02 6.23 0.28
N HIS A 182 -6.45 7.47 0.49
CA HIS A 182 -7.85 7.79 0.76
C HIS A 182 -8.72 7.57 -0.49
N ASP A 183 -8.41 8.28 -1.58
CA ASP A 183 -9.21 8.26 -2.81
C ASP A 183 -8.75 7.21 -3.85
N GLU A 184 -7.50 6.78 -3.76
CA GLU A 184 -6.91 5.81 -4.69
C GLU A 184 -5.94 4.84 -4.03
N MET A 185 -5.56 3.83 -4.80
CA MET A 185 -4.55 2.86 -4.48
C MET A 185 -3.47 2.89 -5.56
N VAL A 186 -2.23 2.66 -5.15
CA VAL A 186 -1.13 2.37 -6.07
C VAL A 186 -0.67 0.94 -5.89
N GLU A 187 -0.73 0.15 -6.96
CA GLU A 187 -0.16 -1.20 -7.00
C GLU A 187 1.09 -1.20 -7.90
N VAL A 188 2.17 -1.81 -7.45
CA VAL A 188 3.43 -1.86 -8.20
C VAL A 188 4.10 -3.22 -8.13
N LEU A 189 4.61 -3.69 -9.27
CA LEU A 189 5.55 -4.80 -9.34
C LEU A 189 6.96 -4.23 -9.48
N CYS A 190 7.80 -4.36 -8.46
CA CYS A 190 9.11 -3.71 -8.42
C CYS A 190 10.19 -4.54 -7.72
N ARG A 191 11.46 -4.15 -7.88
CA ARG A 191 12.57 -4.78 -7.16
C ARG A 191 12.77 -4.12 -5.80
N GLU A 192 12.74 -2.80 -5.79
CA GLU A 192 13.01 -2.02 -4.59
C GLU A 192 12.01 -0.87 -4.46
N ILE A 193 11.69 -0.55 -3.22
CA ILE A 193 10.88 0.60 -2.82
C ILE A 193 11.46 1.18 -1.55
N SER A 194 11.52 2.49 -1.47
CA SER A 194 11.95 3.23 -0.28
C SER A 194 11.16 4.52 -0.17
N ALA A 195 11.02 5.06 1.04
CA ALA A 195 10.32 6.31 1.25
C ALA A 195 11.09 7.22 2.20
N ARG A 196 10.86 8.52 2.07
CA ARG A 196 11.37 9.55 2.99
C ARG A 196 10.44 10.74 3.06
N VAL A 197 10.46 11.43 4.19
CA VAL A 197 9.81 12.74 4.33
C VAL A 197 10.73 13.82 3.77
N ILE A 198 10.16 14.75 3.00
CA ILE A 198 10.83 15.91 2.41
C ILE A 198 9.97 17.13 2.71
N ARG A 199 10.57 18.20 3.22
CA ARG A 199 9.90 19.50 3.31
C ARG A 199 10.07 20.26 2.01
N GLY A 200 8.98 20.78 1.44
CA GLY A 200 9.03 21.63 0.26
C GLY A 200 7.67 21.87 -0.37
N ARG A 201 7.67 22.61 -1.49
CA ARG A 201 6.48 22.81 -2.31
C ARG A 201 6.25 21.59 -3.18
N PHE A 202 4.99 21.14 -3.29
CA PHE A 202 4.64 19.92 -4.00
C PHE A 202 5.16 19.89 -5.44
N VAL A 203 4.90 20.97 -6.20
CA VAL A 203 5.34 21.10 -7.61
C VAL A 203 6.87 20.98 -7.75
N VAL A 204 7.63 21.50 -6.80
CA VAL A 204 9.11 21.42 -6.84
C VAL A 204 9.55 19.99 -6.63
N VAL A 205 9.04 19.32 -5.59
CA VAL A 205 9.39 17.92 -5.28
C VAL A 205 8.97 16.99 -6.42
N ALA A 206 7.79 17.18 -7.00
CA ALA A 206 7.34 16.43 -8.17
C ALA A 206 8.22 16.67 -9.40
N SER A 207 8.62 17.93 -9.64
CA SER A 207 9.53 18.26 -10.75
C SER A 207 10.91 17.62 -10.60
N ASP A 208 11.43 17.56 -9.38
CA ASP A 208 12.72 16.92 -9.11
C ASP A 208 12.62 15.40 -9.25
N ALA A 209 11.54 14.78 -8.80
CA ALA A 209 11.28 13.36 -9.05
C ALA A 209 11.18 13.04 -10.55
N LEU A 210 10.54 13.92 -11.34
CA LEU A 210 10.50 13.77 -12.80
C LEU A 210 11.89 13.82 -13.42
N LYS A 211 12.74 14.77 -13.02
CA LYS A 211 14.13 14.83 -13.51
C LYS A 211 14.90 13.55 -13.20
N ASP A 212 14.73 13.00 -12.00
CA ASP A 212 15.40 11.76 -11.58
C ASP A 212 14.93 10.53 -12.37
N VAL A 213 13.65 10.48 -12.73
CA VAL A 213 13.09 9.40 -13.57
C VAL A 213 13.52 9.55 -15.04
N ILE A 214 13.64 10.77 -15.56
CA ILE A 214 14.08 11.00 -16.94
C ILE A 214 15.59 10.76 -17.12
N SER A 215 16.39 11.07 -16.10
CA SER A 215 17.85 11.02 -16.19
C SER A 215 18.45 9.62 -15.94
N SER A 216 17.61 8.60 -15.80
CA SER A 216 18.00 7.23 -15.40
C SER A 216 18.03 6.21 -16.52
#